data_AF-A0A382CFY9-F1
#
_entry.id   AF-A0A382CFY9-F1
#
_cell.length_a   1.000
_cell.length_b   1.000
_cell.length_c   1.000
_cell.angle_alpha   90.00
_cell.angle_beta   90.00
_cell.angle_gamma   90.00
#
_symmetry.space_group_name_H-M   'P 1'
#
loop_
_entity.id
_entity.type
_entity.pdbx_description
1 polymer ?
#
loop_
_entity_poly.entity_id
_entity_poly.type
_entity_poly.pdbx_seq_one_letter_code
_entity_poly.pdbx_strand_id
1 'polypeptide(L)'
;MKTKYTTIFSSHIKPLVPEDKDKYLALASMVDLEEFLPKIDTEENYDLLPIAFNAFVANRVNKNGDVVDTETAMAMYKNFVNKPVNIEHNRKSVIGTILTASFSSFGEDKPLTEEEVKDMKSPFNVTLGGLVWKIIDKDLSDKIENASDPTSEDYMNVSASWELGFNDYNLVVLEGEEKNIENATEISDPEEIEKHKDKLKGFGGEGKLKDGTFVYRKVINKVIPLGIGLTESPAADVKGIATASDEEVQAETQEEAESLRAHIKFEPKTSDPKQEKISQNTKTNVNIEKVEAMMRIENITDITDESLQTLKASAIHEYIQESLKDASEKFTSEKQEKEDALSETREQHESLVKEHDSLKAELESVQEKLNVLNAEKVERAQLEQFNQRMASFDERYDLTDEDRKVLAAQIKDLSEDQFTSYDENMSVLLSSKEKGKEEIKEEVEASTPEEVVETAVENAEVDKETVPVSAPAEDPSITEKYSKAFNIDQFDIKM
;
A
#
# COMPACT_ATOMS: atom_id res chain seq x y z
N MET A 1 -54.02 -19.32 19.07
CA MET A 1 -54.94 -18.19 19.33
C MET A 1 -55.90 -18.05 18.16
N LYS A 2 -57.21 -17.95 18.37
CA LYS A 2 -58.19 -17.62 17.31
C LYS A 2 -58.40 -16.11 17.28
N THR A 3 -58.01 -15.44 16.21
CA THR A 3 -58.25 -14.01 16.02
C THR A 3 -59.72 -13.75 15.67
N LYS A 4 -60.31 -12.69 16.25
CA LYS A 4 -61.75 -12.37 16.15
C LYS A 4 -62.13 -11.68 14.82
N TYR A 5 -61.16 -11.09 14.15
CA TYR A 5 -61.31 -10.49 12.83
C TYR A 5 -60.05 -10.76 12.01
N THR A 6 -60.27 -11.19 10.77
CA THR A 6 -59.24 -11.41 9.75
C THR A 6 -59.57 -10.47 8.60
N THR A 7 -58.68 -9.52 8.32
CA THR A 7 -58.80 -8.67 7.14
C THR A 7 -57.90 -9.24 6.06
N ILE A 8 -58.49 -9.58 4.92
CA ILE A 8 -57.80 -10.12 3.75
C ILE A 8 -57.76 -8.99 2.72
N PHE A 9 -56.56 -8.57 2.33
CA PHE A 9 -56.42 -7.67 1.19
C PHE A 9 -56.69 -8.48 -0.09
N SER A 10 -57.53 -7.96 -0.97
CA SER A 10 -57.86 -8.63 -2.24
C SER A 10 -56.74 -8.54 -3.28
N SER A 11 -55.63 -7.87 -2.97
CA SER A 11 -54.46 -7.70 -3.82
C SER A 11 -53.16 -7.97 -3.05
N HIS A 12 -52.12 -8.38 -3.78
CA HIS A 12 -50.79 -8.56 -3.25
C HIS A 12 -50.21 -7.20 -2.85
N ILE A 13 -49.82 -7.04 -1.58
CA ILE A 13 -49.08 -5.86 -1.13
C ILE A 13 -47.63 -6.04 -1.59
N LYS A 14 -47.20 -5.23 -2.56
CA LYS A 14 -45.79 -5.13 -2.96
C LYS A 14 -45.16 -3.96 -2.19
N PRO A 15 -43.90 -4.08 -1.71
CA PRO A 15 -43.13 -2.89 -1.42
C PRO A 15 -43.01 -2.09 -2.72
N LEU A 16 -43.64 -0.94 -2.78
CA LEU A 16 -43.39 0.02 -3.85
C LEU A 16 -42.05 0.67 -3.51
N VAL A 17 -40.95 0.13 -4.02
CA VAL A 17 -39.76 0.95 -4.23
C VAL A 17 -40.14 1.87 -5.38
N PRO A 18 -40.25 3.19 -5.17
CA PRO A 18 -40.52 4.10 -6.28
C PRO A 18 -39.38 3.93 -7.28
N GLU A 19 -39.68 3.69 -8.55
CA GLU A 19 -38.66 3.69 -9.62
C GLU A 19 -37.90 5.02 -9.63
N ASP A 20 -38.54 6.09 -9.15
CA ASP A 20 -37.96 7.42 -8.90
C ASP A 20 -36.86 7.45 -7.82
N LYS A 21 -36.69 6.38 -7.03
CA LYS A 21 -35.73 6.32 -5.90
C LYS A 21 -34.53 5.42 -6.14
N ASP A 22 -34.70 4.29 -6.82
CA ASP A 22 -33.57 3.41 -7.16
C ASP A 22 -33.92 2.44 -8.30
N LYS A 23 -33.24 2.60 -9.45
CA LYS A 23 -33.45 1.78 -10.65
C LYS A 23 -32.83 0.38 -10.53
N TYR A 24 -31.88 0.20 -9.62
CA TYR A 24 -31.12 -1.05 -9.48
C TYR A 24 -31.40 -1.69 -8.12
N LEU A 25 -31.96 -2.90 -8.13
CA LEU A 25 -32.23 -3.70 -6.94
C LEU A 25 -31.11 -4.73 -6.74
N ALA A 26 -30.49 -4.72 -5.56
CA ALA A 26 -29.56 -5.77 -5.17
C ALA A 26 -30.34 -7.03 -4.75
N LEU A 27 -30.38 -8.03 -5.62
CA LEU A 27 -30.89 -9.36 -5.30
C LEU A 27 -29.74 -10.20 -4.75
N ALA A 28 -29.55 -10.17 -3.44
CA ALA A 28 -28.42 -10.83 -2.81
C ALA A 28 -28.46 -12.35 -3.04
N SER A 29 -27.62 -12.84 -3.96
CA SER A 29 -27.40 -14.26 -4.25
C SER A 29 -25.91 -14.52 -4.15
N MET A 30 -25.44 -15.03 -3.01
CA MET A 30 -24.00 -15.27 -2.78
C MET A 30 -23.42 -16.44 -3.60
N VAL A 31 -24.27 -17.19 -4.27
CA VAL A 31 -23.89 -18.32 -5.13
C VAL A 31 -22.88 -17.90 -6.22
N ASP A 32 -23.11 -16.77 -6.89
CA ASP A 32 -22.19 -16.32 -7.94
C ASP A 32 -20.92 -15.69 -7.35
N LEU A 33 -20.93 -15.32 -6.05
CA LEU A 33 -19.72 -14.83 -5.37
C LEU A 33 -18.69 -15.93 -5.13
N GLU A 34 -19.13 -17.19 -5.00
CA GLU A 34 -18.23 -18.32 -4.82
C GLU A 34 -17.27 -18.52 -6.01
N GLU A 35 -17.67 -18.12 -7.21
CA GLU A 35 -16.80 -18.18 -8.41
C GLU A 35 -15.53 -17.33 -8.28
N PHE A 36 -15.53 -16.36 -7.35
CA PHE A 36 -14.40 -15.47 -7.10
C PHE A 36 -13.49 -15.92 -5.96
N LEU A 37 -13.78 -17.07 -5.33
CA LEU A 37 -12.91 -17.64 -4.30
C LEU A 37 -11.51 -17.92 -4.88
N PRO A 38 -10.44 -17.55 -4.15
CA PRO A 38 -9.09 -17.84 -4.60
C PRO A 38 -8.85 -19.35 -4.60
N LYS A 39 -8.14 -19.84 -5.62
CA LYS A 39 -7.76 -21.25 -5.76
C LYS A 39 -6.67 -21.59 -4.75
N ILE A 40 -7.07 -22.08 -3.58
CA ILE A 40 -6.19 -22.48 -2.48
C ILE A 40 -6.54 -23.91 -2.09
N ASP A 41 -5.53 -24.72 -1.81
CA ASP A 41 -5.71 -26.07 -1.29
C ASP A 41 -6.05 -25.99 0.21
N THR A 42 -7.34 -26.06 0.52
CA THR A 42 -7.86 -26.06 1.89
C THR A 42 -7.81 -27.44 2.56
N GLU A 43 -7.54 -28.52 1.80
CA GLU A 43 -7.39 -29.87 2.37
C GLU A 43 -6.01 -30.01 3.06
N GLU A 44 -4.96 -29.49 2.44
CA GLU A 44 -3.62 -29.47 3.05
C GLU A 44 -3.44 -28.30 4.03
N ASN A 45 -4.15 -27.19 3.85
CA ASN A 45 -4.00 -25.96 4.64
C ASN A 45 -5.31 -25.59 5.35
N TYR A 46 -5.68 -26.39 6.35
CA TYR A 46 -6.91 -26.23 7.14
C TYR A 46 -6.96 -24.93 7.97
N ASP A 47 -5.83 -24.25 8.13
CA ASP A 47 -5.70 -22.95 8.80
C ASP A 47 -6.15 -21.78 7.92
N LEU A 48 -6.43 -22.04 6.64
CA LEU A 48 -6.79 -21.04 5.64
C LEU A 48 -8.30 -21.04 5.36
N LEU A 49 -8.92 -19.87 5.39
CA LEU A 49 -10.32 -19.65 4.99
C LEU A 49 -10.35 -18.77 3.73
N PRO A 50 -10.59 -19.35 2.54
CA PRO A 50 -10.87 -18.58 1.33
C PRO A 50 -12.19 -17.82 1.49
N ILE A 51 -12.17 -16.54 1.10
CA ILE A 51 -13.34 -15.66 1.15
C ILE A 51 -13.51 -14.92 -0.17
N ALA A 52 -14.75 -14.63 -0.55
CA ALA A 52 -15.09 -13.78 -1.69
C ALA A 52 -16.18 -12.78 -1.31
N PHE A 53 -16.04 -11.54 -1.74
CA PHE A 53 -16.97 -10.47 -1.35
C PHE A 53 -16.93 -9.29 -2.34
N ASN A 54 -18.02 -8.54 -2.37
CA ASN A 54 -18.08 -7.25 -3.07
C ASN A 54 -17.46 -6.16 -2.19
N ALA A 55 -16.39 -5.53 -2.65
CA ALA A 55 -15.68 -4.49 -1.89
C ALA A 55 -16.41 -3.14 -1.95
N PHE A 56 -16.85 -2.74 -3.14
CA PHE A 56 -17.63 -1.52 -3.36
C PHE A 56 -18.37 -1.57 -4.70
N VAL A 57 -19.33 -0.65 -4.87
CA VAL A 57 -20.11 -0.49 -6.10
C VAL A 57 -19.58 0.73 -6.85
N ALA A 58 -19.07 0.53 -8.06
CA ALA A 58 -18.67 1.62 -8.94
C ALA A 58 -19.91 2.34 -9.51
N ASN A 59 -19.75 3.59 -9.93
CA ASN A 59 -20.80 4.47 -10.45
C ASN A 59 -21.99 4.72 -9.50
N ARG A 60 -21.81 4.41 -8.21
CA ARG A 60 -22.84 4.57 -7.19
C ARG A 60 -22.26 5.15 -5.90
N VAL A 61 -22.95 6.15 -5.37
CA VAL A 61 -22.54 6.85 -4.16
C VAL A 61 -22.77 5.98 -2.92
N ASN A 62 -21.75 5.90 -2.05
CA ASN A 62 -21.82 5.19 -0.78
C ASN A 62 -22.43 6.06 0.35
N LYS A 63 -22.64 5.48 1.54
CA LYS A 63 -23.22 6.19 2.69
C LYS A 63 -22.39 7.40 3.16
N ASN A 64 -21.07 7.37 2.93
CA ASN A 64 -20.14 8.46 3.27
C ASN A 64 -20.20 9.63 2.27
N GLY A 65 -20.94 9.47 1.17
CA GLY A 65 -21.03 10.48 0.11
C GLY A 65 -19.84 10.48 -0.84
N ASP A 66 -19.15 9.34 -0.94
CA ASP A 66 -18.04 9.13 -1.87
C ASP A 66 -18.49 8.22 -3.02
N VAL A 67 -17.95 8.48 -4.21
CA VAL A 67 -18.18 7.67 -5.40
C VAL A 67 -16.90 7.52 -6.22
N VAL A 68 -16.78 6.36 -6.85
CA VAL A 68 -15.72 6.01 -7.79
C VAL A 68 -16.38 5.68 -9.13
N ASP A 69 -15.91 6.30 -10.20
CA ASP A 69 -16.39 6.03 -11.55
C ASP A 69 -15.69 4.81 -12.17
N THR A 70 -16.20 4.35 -13.32
CA THR A 70 -15.64 3.22 -14.06
C THR A 70 -14.14 3.36 -14.33
N GLU A 71 -13.70 4.53 -14.79
CA GLU A 71 -12.30 4.77 -15.13
C GLU A 71 -11.40 4.61 -13.90
N THR A 72 -11.78 5.23 -12.78
CA THR A 72 -11.03 5.16 -11.53
C THR A 72 -11.07 3.74 -10.94
N ALA A 73 -12.21 3.05 -10.99
CA ALA A 73 -12.34 1.67 -10.54
C ALA A 73 -11.39 0.74 -11.32
N MET A 74 -11.37 0.84 -12.65
CA MET A 74 -10.47 0.06 -13.50
C MET A 74 -8.99 0.39 -13.28
N ALA A 75 -8.67 1.65 -12.98
CA ALA A 75 -7.30 2.06 -12.71
C ALA A 75 -6.76 1.48 -11.38
N MET A 76 -7.62 1.24 -10.39
CA MET A 76 -7.18 0.89 -9.04
C MET A 76 -7.49 -0.55 -8.60
N TYR A 77 -8.44 -1.26 -9.19
CA TYR A 77 -8.91 -2.54 -8.62
C TYR A 77 -7.79 -3.59 -8.46
N LYS A 78 -6.84 -3.69 -9.40
CA LYS A 78 -5.69 -4.60 -9.28
C LYS A 78 -4.77 -4.26 -8.11
N ASN A 79 -4.77 -3.00 -7.65
CA ASN A 79 -3.95 -2.56 -6.53
C ASN A 79 -4.49 -3.04 -5.17
N PHE A 80 -5.67 -3.67 -5.13
CA PHE A 80 -6.15 -4.38 -3.93
C PHE A 80 -5.43 -5.71 -3.70
N VAL A 81 -4.85 -6.32 -4.74
CA VAL A 81 -4.10 -7.57 -4.58
C VAL A 81 -2.93 -7.35 -3.62
N ASN A 82 -2.75 -8.28 -2.67
CA ASN A 82 -1.80 -8.22 -1.55
C ASN A 82 -2.08 -7.13 -0.50
N LYS A 83 -3.26 -6.51 -0.50
CA LYS A 83 -3.68 -5.60 0.58
C LYS A 83 -4.28 -6.38 1.76
N PRO A 84 -4.14 -5.85 2.98
CA PRO A 84 -4.64 -6.53 4.17
C PRO A 84 -6.16 -6.52 4.25
N VAL A 85 -6.69 -7.60 4.84
CA VAL A 85 -8.07 -7.70 5.33
C VAL A 85 -8.01 -7.53 6.85
N ASN A 86 -8.80 -6.59 7.37
CA ASN A 86 -8.81 -6.16 8.77
C ASN A 86 -10.21 -6.31 9.37
N ILE A 87 -10.30 -6.31 10.70
CA ILE A 87 -11.59 -6.18 11.40
C ILE A 87 -11.92 -4.69 11.56
N GLU A 88 -13.09 -4.25 11.09
CA GLU A 88 -13.62 -2.89 11.30
C GLU A 88 -12.62 -1.76 11.00
N HIS A 89 -11.83 -1.88 9.93
CA HIS A 89 -10.81 -0.89 9.53
C HIS A 89 -9.68 -0.68 10.57
N ASN A 90 -9.53 -1.60 11.52
CA ASN A 90 -8.44 -1.55 12.50
C ASN A 90 -7.19 -2.23 11.93
N ARG A 91 -6.22 -1.43 11.50
CA ARG A 91 -4.93 -1.89 10.94
C ARG A 91 -4.04 -2.65 11.93
N LYS A 92 -4.36 -2.66 13.23
CA LYS A 92 -3.68 -3.52 14.22
C LYS A 92 -4.25 -4.94 14.22
N SER A 93 -5.47 -5.11 13.71
CA SER A 93 -6.21 -6.37 13.66
C SER A 93 -6.27 -6.87 12.22
N VAL A 94 -5.10 -7.16 11.64
CA VAL A 94 -4.98 -7.78 10.31
C VAL A 94 -5.22 -9.28 10.46
N ILE A 95 -6.17 -9.79 9.68
CA ILE A 95 -6.66 -11.18 9.77
C ILE A 95 -6.50 -11.94 8.46
N GLY A 96 -6.11 -11.26 7.38
CA GLY A 96 -6.05 -11.85 6.07
C GLY A 96 -5.40 -10.98 5.01
N THR A 97 -5.41 -11.48 3.77
CA THR A 97 -4.90 -10.78 2.60
C THR A 97 -5.81 -10.99 1.39
N ILE A 98 -5.83 -10.02 0.50
CA ILE A 98 -6.54 -10.09 -0.78
C ILE A 98 -5.63 -10.75 -1.81
N LEU A 99 -6.17 -11.66 -2.62
CA LEU A 99 -5.42 -12.46 -3.59
C LEU A 99 -5.90 -12.23 -5.03
N THR A 100 -7.19 -12.03 -5.22
CA THR A 100 -7.80 -11.82 -6.54
C THR A 100 -8.68 -10.57 -6.53
N ALA A 101 -8.78 -9.93 -7.69
CA ALA A 101 -9.63 -8.77 -7.91
C ALA A 101 -10.28 -8.86 -9.29
N SER A 102 -11.58 -8.66 -9.34
CA SER A 102 -12.44 -8.86 -10.51
C SER A 102 -13.66 -7.95 -10.44
N PHE A 103 -14.58 -8.11 -11.37
CA PHE A 103 -15.83 -7.36 -11.43
C PHE A 103 -17.03 -8.30 -11.45
N SER A 104 -18.13 -7.87 -10.85
CA SER A 104 -19.41 -8.57 -10.93
C SER A 104 -20.59 -7.61 -11.18
N SER A 105 -21.69 -8.14 -11.69
CA SER A 105 -22.89 -7.36 -11.95
C SER A 105 -23.56 -6.94 -10.64
N PHE A 106 -23.95 -5.66 -10.55
CA PHE A 106 -24.63 -5.18 -9.35
C PHE A 106 -25.99 -5.86 -9.19
N GLY A 107 -26.13 -6.63 -8.11
CA GLY A 107 -27.38 -7.26 -7.71
C GLY A 107 -27.62 -8.67 -8.24
N GLU A 108 -26.85 -9.19 -9.19
CA GLU A 108 -26.86 -10.63 -9.54
C GLU A 108 -25.52 -11.31 -9.27
N ASP A 109 -24.46 -10.52 -9.03
CA ASP A 109 -23.10 -10.95 -8.72
C ASP A 109 -22.44 -11.82 -9.81
N LYS A 110 -22.94 -11.77 -11.04
CA LYS A 110 -22.36 -12.48 -12.19
C LYS A 110 -21.01 -11.89 -12.59
N PRO A 111 -19.99 -12.72 -12.90
CA PRO A 111 -18.72 -12.21 -13.40
C PRO A 111 -18.85 -11.31 -14.63
N LEU A 112 -18.12 -10.19 -14.59
CA LEU A 112 -17.98 -9.26 -15.70
C LEU A 112 -16.52 -9.18 -16.14
N THR A 113 -16.30 -9.03 -17.44
CA THR A 113 -14.97 -8.86 -18.03
C THR A 113 -14.53 -7.39 -18.02
N GLU A 114 -13.21 -7.14 -18.10
CA GLU A 114 -12.66 -5.78 -18.19
C GLU A 114 -13.22 -5.00 -19.41
N GLU A 115 -13.50 -5.69 -20.52
CA GLU A 115 -14.03 -5.09 -21.75
C GLU A 115 -15.49 -4.65 -21.58
N GLU A 116 -16.31 -5.45 -20.89
CA GLU A 116 -17.71 -5.11 -20.62
C GLU A 116 -17.80 -3.90 -19.69
N VAL A 117 -16.96 -3.85 -18.66
CA VAL A 117 -16.99 -2.81 -17.63
C VAL A 117 -16.55 -1.45 -18.17
N LYS A 118 -15.58 -1.42 -19.09
CA LYS A 118 -14.95 -0.18 -19.59
C LYS A 118 -15.93 0.88 -20.10
N ASP A 119 -17.01 0.45 -20.76
CA ASP A 119 -18.01 1.34 -21.34
C ASP A 119 -19.30 1.43 -20.50
N MET A 120 -19.35 0.75 -19.35
CA MET A 120 -20.51 0.80 -18.45
C MET A 120 -20.55 2.12 -17.68
N LYS A 121 -21.72 2.74 -17.68
CA LYS A 121 -22.07 3.85 -16.78
C LYS A 121 -22.97 3.40 -15.63
N SER A 122 -23.56 2.22 -15.76
CA SER A 122 -24.39 1.59 -14.74
C SER A 122 -23.56 1.09 -13.57
N PRO A 123 -24.18 0.95 -12.39
CA PRO A 123 -23.51 0.37 -11.24
C PRO A 123 -23.07 -1.07 -11.49
N PHE A 124 -21.86 -1.39 -11.05
CA PHE A 124 -21.29 -2.73 -11.03
C PHE A 124 -20.42 -2.88 -9.78
N ASN A 125 -20.20 -4.11 -9.34
CA ASN A 125 -19.39 -4.41 -8.17
C ASN A 125 -17.92 -4.59 -8.54
N VAL A 126 -17.04 -4.10 -7.68
CA VAL A 126 -15.66 -4.58 -7.62
C VAL A 126 -15.61 -5.71 -6.60
N THR A 127 -15.36 -6.92 -7.09
CA THR A 127 -15.39 -8.15 -6.32
C THR A 127 -13.97 -8.61 -6.04
N LEU A 128 -13.68 -8.96 -4.80
CA LEU A 128 -12.37 -9.36 -4.35
C LEU A 128 -12.44 -10.77 -3.76
N GLY A 129 -11.44 -11.58 -4.08
CA GLY A 129 -11.19 -12.85 -3.42
C GLY A 129 -9.97 -12.73 -2.52
N GLY A 130 -10.11 -13.22 -1.29
CA GLY A 130 -9.11 -13.10 -0.26
C GLY A 130 -9.00 -14.36 0.59
N LEU A 131 -8.12 -14.28 1.56
CA LEU A 131 -7.81 -15.35 2.48
C LEU A 131 -7.79 -14.80 3.90
N VAL A 132 -8.47 -15.48 4.81
CA VAL A 132 -8.43 -15.21 6.26
C VAL A 132 -7.70 -16.36 6.95
N TRP A 133 -6.83 -16.03 7.89
CA TRP A 133 -6.12 -17.03 8.70
C TRP A 133 -6.96 -17.42 9.90
N LYS A 134 -7.48 -18.65 9.91
CA LYS A 134 -8.31 -19.19 11.01
C LYS A 134 -7.57 -19.22 12.35
N ILE A 135 -6.24 -19.33 12.32
CA ILE A 135 -5.38 -19.37 13.50
C ILE A 135 -5.32 -18.04 14.27
N ILE A 136 -5.62 -16.91 13.61
CA ILE A 136 -5.56 -15.58 14.23
C ILE A 136 -6.76 -15.37 15.13
N ASP A 137 -7.95 -15.71 14.62
CA ASP A 137 -9.20 -15.58 15.36
C ASP A 137 -10.21 -16.63 14.85
N LYS A 138 -10.41 -17.66 15.68
CA LYS A 138 -11.31 -18.76 15.35
C LYS A 138 -12.78 -18.33 15.44
N ASP A 139 -13.13 -17.55 16.46
CA ASP A 139 -14.51 -17.09 16.65
C ASP A 139 -14.95 -16.20 15.48
N LEU A 140 -14.04 -15.36 14.99
CA LEU A 140 -14.30 -14.57 13.78
C LEU A 140 -14.43 -15.43 12.53
N SER A 141 -13.61 -16.47 12.40
CA SER A 141 -13.67 -17.39 11.26
C SER A 141 -15.00 -18.15 11.24
N ASP A 142 -15.44 -18.66 12.39
CA ASP A 142 -16.73 -19.32 12.55
C ASP A 142 -17.87 -18.33 12.23
N LYS A 143 -17.74 -17.06 12.62
CA LYS A 143 -18.71 -16.00 12.27
C LYS A 143 -18.76 -15.70 10.78
N ILE A 144 -17.62 -15.73 10.09
CA ILE A 144 -17.55 -15.54 8.63
C ILE A 144 -18.22 -16.71 7.91
N GLU A 145 -17.94 -17.95 8.34
CA GLU A 145 -18.59 -19.16 7.81
C GLU A 145 -20.11 -19.11 8.06
N ASN A 146 -20.54 -18.79 9.28
CA ASN A 146 -21.96 -18.60 9.61
C ASN A 146 -22.61 -17.46 8.82
N ALA A 147 -21.87 -16.41 8.47
CA ALA A 147 -22.39 -15.32 7.66
C ALA A 147 -22.53 -15.69 6.18
N SER A 148 -21.81 -16.71 5.73
CA SER A 148 -21.90 -17.25 4.37
C SER A 148 -22.99 -18.33 4.22
N ASP A 149 -23.40 -18.98 5.31
CA ASP A 149 -24.38 -20.07 5.30
C ASP A 149 -25.83 -19.53 5.26
N PRO A 150 -26.62 -19.79 4.19
CA PRO A 150 -28.01 -19.36 4.08
C PRO A 150 -28.95 -19.92 5.15
N THR A 151 -28.55 -21.00 5.82
CA THR A 151 -29.34 -21.65 6.89
C THR A 151 -29.05 -21.08 8.28
N SER A 152 -27.99 -20.27 8.40
CA SER A 152 -27.57 -19.64 9.64
C SER A 152 -28.38 -18.38 9.97
N GLU A 153 -28.58 -18.09 11.26
CA GLU A 153 -29.18 -16.83 11.71
C GLU A 153 -28.28 -15.61 11.44
N ASP A 154 -26.96 -15.83 11.31
CA ASP A 154 -25.96 -14.81 11.04
C ASP A 154 -25.76 -14.53 9.53
N TYR A 155 -26.57 -15.15 8.66
CA TYR A 155 -26.45 -15.02 7.21
C TYR A 155 -26.43 -13.55 6.75
N MET A 156 -25.45 -13.20 5.92
CA MET A 156 -25.18 -11.85 5.40
C MET A 156 -24.87 -10.78 6.47
N ASN A 157 -24.63 -11.18 7.73
CA ASN A 157 -24.34 -10.24 8.80
C ASN A 157 -22.94 -9.62 8.65
N VAL A 158 -21.99 -10.32 8.02
CA VAL A 158 -20.64 -9.80 7.74
C VAL A 158 -20.56 -9.34 6.29
N SER A 159 -19.98 -8.16 6.05
CA SER A 159 -19.77 -7.60 4.73
C SER A 159 -18.43 -6.86 4.65
N ALA A 160 -18.00 -6.52 3.44
CA ALA A 160 -16.76 -5.78 3.23
C ALA A 160 -16.98 -4.26 3.19
N SER A 161 -16.01 -3.54 3.70
CA SER A 161 -15.90 -2.10 3.58
C SER A 161 -14.49 -1.73 3.12
N TRP A 162 -14.42 -0.94 2.06
CA TRP A 162 -13.15 -0.50 1.46
C TRP A 162 -12.43 0.62 2.23
N GLU A 163 -11.10 0.61 2.17
CA GLU A 163 -10.24 1.73 2.58
C GLU A 163 -9.51 2.30 1.37
N LEU A 164 -9.73 3.58 1.07
CA LEU A 164 -9.05 4.29 -0.01
C LEU A 164 -8.28 5.50 0.53
N GLY A 165 -7.07 5.70 0.01
CA GLY A 165 -6.32 6.94 0.11
C GLY A 165 -6.40 7.70 -1.21
N PHE A 166 -6.81 8.96 -1.16
CA PHE A 166 -6.89 9.86 -2.31
C PHE A 166 -6.62 11.30 -1.88
N ASN A 167 -6.10 12.11 -2.80
CA ASN A 167 -5.83 13.54 -2.56
C ASN A 167 -6.82 14.44 -3.30
N ASP A 168 -7.25 14.02 -4.49
CA ASP A 168 -8.07 14.83 -5.38
C ASP A 168 -9.46 14.24 -5.51
N TYR A 169 -10.45 15.13 -5.56
CA TYR A 169 -11.84 14.78 -5.79
C TYR A 169 -12.54 15.88 -6.59
N ASN A 170 -13.43 15.48 -7.48
CA ASN A 170 -14.43 16.36 -8.09
C ASN A 170 -15.73 16.28 -7.28
N LEU A 171 -16.66 17.18 -7.56
CA LEU A 171 -18.01 17.09 -7.02
C LEU A 171 -18.96 16.55 -8.05
N VAL A 172 -19.87 15.69 -7.62
CA VAL A 172 -21.02 15.28 -8.42
C VAL A 172 -22.29 15.73 -7.73
N VAL A 173 -23.15 16.38 -8.50
CA VAL A 173 -24.45 16.88 -8.04
C VAL A 173 -25.54 16.03 -8.67
N LEU A 174 -26.43 15.54 -7.81
CA LEU A 174 -27.56 14.69 -8.18
C LEU A 174 -28.86 15.32 -7.69
N GLU A 175 -29.88 15.29 -8.56
CA GLU A 175 -31.23 15.73 -8.21
C GLU A 175 -31.99 14.58 -7.51
N GLY A 176 -32.77 14.91 -6.48
CA GLY A 176 -33.53 13.92 -5.72
C GLY A 176 -32.65 12.96 -4.91
N GLU A 177 -33.21 11.84 -4.47
CA GLU A 177 -32.50 10.82 -3.68
C GLU A 177 -31.71 9.82 -4.56
N GLU A 178 -31.40 10.17 -5.81
CA GLU A 178 -30.65 9.30 -6.73
C GLU A 178 -29.19 9.11 -6.25
N LYS A 179 -28.71 7.87 -6.34
CA LYS A 179 -27.36 7.47 -5.95
C LYS A 179 -26.44 7.13 -7.13
N ASN A 180 -27.00 6.93 -8.31
CA ASN A 180 -26.26 6.51 -9.49
C ASN A 180 -25.75 7.74 -10.24
N ILE A 181 -24.47 7.76 -10.62
CA ILE A 181 -23.86 8.94 -11.23
C ILE A 181 -24.13 9.07 -12.74
N GLU A 182 -24.93 8.17 -13.32
CA GLU A 182 -25.30 8.21 -14.75
C GLU A 182 -25.88 9.57 -15.17
N ASN A 183 -26.69 10.17 -14.28
CA ASN A 183 -27.37 11.45 -14.50
C ASN A 183 -26.71 12.61 -13.73
N ALA A 184 -25.52 12.41 -13.15
CA ALA A 184 -24.88 13.41 -12.32
C ALA A 184 -24.32 14.57 -13.14
N THR A 185 -24.40 15.78 -12.57
CA THR A 185 -23.64 16.93 -13.06
C THR A 185 -22.30 16.99 -12.34
N GLU A 186 -21.19 16.89 -13.09
CA GLU A 186 -19.84 16.96 -12.55
C GLU A 186 -19.33 18.41 -12.48
N ILE A 187 -18.80 18.79 -11.32
CA ILE A 187 -18.13 20.06 -11.07
C ILE A 187 -16.65 19.75 -10.82
N SER A 188 -15.81 20.19 -11.75
CA SER A 188 -14.35 20.00 -11.73
C SER A 188 -13.56 21.29 -11.49
N ASP A 189 -14.23 22.45 -11.36
CA ASP A 189 -13.59 23.74 -11.08
C ASP A 189 -13.14 23.82 -9.61
N PRO A 190 -11.82 23.96 -9.32
CA PRO A 190 -11.31 24.04 -7.95
C PRO A 190 -11.96 25.15 -7.10
N GLU A 191 -12.34 26.28 -7.69
CA GLU A 191 -12.98 27.36 -6.95
C GLU A 191 -14.39 26.98 -6.48
N GLU A 192 -15.14 26.26 -7.31
CA GLU A 192 -16.48 25.77 -6.96
C GLU A 192 -16.41 24.60 -5.98
N ILE A 193 -15.37 23.76 -6.06
CA ILE A 193 -15.14 22.67 -5.11
C ILE A 193 -14.92 23.22 -3.69
N GLU A 194 -14.07 24.25 -3.53
CA GLU A 194 -13.79 24.83 -2.20
C GLU A 194 -15.02 25.55 -1.62
N LYS A 195 -15.86 26.18 -2.47
CA LYS A 195 -17.14 26.82 -2.06
C LYS A 195 -18.19 25.83 -1.54
N HIS A 196 -18.04 24.54 -1.80
CA HIS A 196 -19.02 23.52 -1.41
C HIS A 196 -18.47 22.49 -0.43
N LYS A 197 -17.21 22.64 -0.02
CA LYS A 197 -16.50 21.73 0.88
C LYS A 197 -17.17 21.58 2.24
N ASP A 198 -17.70 22.67 2.78
CA ASP A 198 -18.43 22.74 4.05
C ASP A 198 -19.73 21.92 4.04
N LYS A 199 -20.26 21.61 2.85
CA LYS A 199 -21.51 20.87 2.69
C LYS A 199 -21.30 19.37 2.51
N LEU A 200 -20.08 18.90 2.29
CA LEU A 200 -19.80 17.49 2.00
C LEU A 200 -19.84 16.67 3.28
N LYS A 201 -20.46 15.48 3.23
CA LYS A 201 -20.55 14.56 4.37
C LYS A 201 -19.19 14.18 4.96
N GLY A 202 -18.19 13.95 4.10
CA GLY A 202 -16.83 13.63 4.54
C GLY A 202 -16.11 14.73 5.31
N PHE A 203 -16.62 15.98 5.28
CA PHE A 203 -16.12 17.11 6.08
C PHE A 203 -17.11 17.54 7.18
N GLY A 204 -18.13 16.71 7.48
CA GLY A 204 -19.12 16.96 8.52
C GLY A 204 -20.35 17.75 8.06
N GLY A 205 -20.50 18.01 6.76
CA GLY A 205 -21.68 18.65 6.18
C GLY A 205 -22.85 17.70 5.95
N GLU A 206 -24.02 18.25 5.57
CA GLU A 206 -25.25 17.46 5.39
C GLU A 206 -25.30 16.67 4.05
N GLY A 207 -24.37 16.92 3.14
CA GLY A 207 -24.36 16.34 1.78
C GLY A 207 -25.37 16.98 0.83
N LYS A 208 -25.82 18.20 1.10
CA LYS A 208 -26.87 18.90 0.34
C LYS A 208 -26.48 20.34 0.02
N LEU A 209 -26.85 20.80 -1.17
CA LEU A 209 -26.79 22.19 -1.59
C LEU A 209 -28.01 22.97 -1.07
N LYS A 210 -27.96 24.31 -1.18
CA LYS A 210 -29.00 25.21 -0.67
C LYS A 210 -30.34 25.07 -1.38
N ASP A 211 -30.33 24.55 -2.60
CA ASP A 211 -31.49 24.26 -3.43
C ASP A 211 -32.12 22.88 -3.14
N GLY A 212 -31.53 22.09 -2.24
CA GLY A 212 -31.99 20.75 -1.88
C GLY A 212 -31.43 19.62 -2.76
N THR A 213 -30.57 19.93 -3.73
CA THR A 213 -29.83 18.92 -4.50
C THR A 213 -28.73 18.27 -3.66
N PHE A 214 -28.37 17.03 -3.95
CA PHE A 214 -27.35 16.31 -3.21
C PHE A 214 -25.99 16.49 -3.85
N VAL A 215 -24.95 16.64 -3.01
CA VAL A 215 -23.57 16.81 -3.44
C VAL A 215 -22.68 15.73 -2.84
N TYR A 216 -21.88 15.10 -3.69
CA TYR A 216 -21.02 13.98 -3.33
C TYR A 216 -19.61 14.18 -3.87
N ARG A 217 -18.64 13.48 -3.27
CA ARG A 217 -17.23 13.49 -3.70
C ARG A 217 -16.99 12.37 -4.69
N LYS A 218 -16.66 12.73 -5.92
CA LYS A 218 -16.14 11.80 -6.91
C LYS A 218 -14.63 11.75 -6.79
N VAL A 219 -14.10 10.62 -6.35
CA VAL A 219 -12.66 10.43 -6.21
C VAL A 219 -12.03 10.34 -7.60
N ILE A 220 -10.93 11.07 -7.83
CA ILE A 220 -10.25 11.13 -9.13
C ILE A 220 -8.73 10.94 -9.02
N ASN A 221 -8.05 10.90 -10.16
CA ASN A 221 -6.60 10.81 -10.31
C ASN A 221 -6.01 9.55 -9.65
N LYS A 222 -5.11 9.74 -8.67
CA LYS A 222 -4.35 8.66 -8.05
C LYS A 222 -5.06 8.21 -6.78
N VAL A 223 -5.84 7.14 -6.92
CA VAL A 223 -6.49 6.46 -5.80
C VAL A 223 -5.70 5.23 -5.42
N ILE A 224 -5.36 5.12 -4.13
CA ILE A 224 -4.57 4.03 -3.58
C ILE A 224 -5.44 3.22 -2.62
N PRO A 225 -5.81 1.98 -2.99
CA PRO A 225 -6.39 1.04 -2.06
C PRO A 225 -5.45 0.75 -0.88
N LEU A 226 -5.97 0.87 0.33
CA LEU A 226 -5.22 0.63 1.56
C LEU A 226 -5.53 -0.74 2.17
N GLY A 227 -6.74 -1.25 1.98
CA GLY A 227 -7.19 -2.54 2.49
C GLY A 227 -8.70 -2.68 2.49
N ILE A 228 -9.17 -3.77 3.10
CA ILE A 228 -10.59 -4.04 3.33
C ILE A 228 -10.82 -4.26 4.82
N GLY A 229 -11.87 -3.67 5.38
CA GLY A 229 -12.40 -3.99 6.69
C GLY A 229 -13.62 -4.91 6.57
N LEU A 230 -13.63 -6.03 7.28
CA LEU A 230 -14.86 -6.80 7.50
C LEU A 230 -15.68 -6.13 8.60
N THR A 231 -16.95 -5.87 8.33
CA THR A 231 -17.86 -5.14 9.20
C THR A 231 -19.31 -5.57 9.00
N GLU A 232 -20.13 -5.39 10.02
CA GLU A 232 -21.58 -5.62 9.93
C GLU A 232 -22.33 -4.44 9.29
N SER A 233 -21.67 -3.28 9.21
CA SER A 233 -22.29 -2.02 8.75
C SER A 233 -21.46 -1.37 7.64
N PRO A 234 -21.39 -2.00 6.45
CA PRO A 234 -20.62 -1.44 5.34
C PRO A 234 -21.19 -0.09 4.87
N ALA A 235 -20.27 0.79 4.46
CA ALA A 235 -20.62 2.08 3.89
C ALA A 235 -21.12 1.97 2.45
N ALA A 236 -20.58 1.02 1.68
CA ALA A 236 -21.04 0.71 0.33
C ALA A 236 -22.34 -0.12 0.36
N ASP A 237 -23.08 -0.10 -0.74
CA ASP A 237 -24.29 -0.93 -0.92
C ASP A 237 -23.88 -2.38 -1.29
N VAL A 238 -23.06 -3.00 -0.44
CA VAL A 238 -22.59 -4.38 -0.56
C VAL A 238 -23.08 -5.20 0.63
N LYS A 239 -23.33 -6.49 0.44
CA LYS A 239 -23.79 -7.40 1.49
C LYS A 239 -23.21 -8.79 1.32
N GLY A 240 -22.86 -9.40 2.44
CA GLY A 240 -22.45 -10.79 2.52
C GLY A 240 -20.98 -11.03 2.19
N ILE A 241 -20.57 -12.24 2.53
CA ILE A 241 -19.24 -12.81 2.28
C ILE A 241 -19.47 -14.29 1.95
N ALA A 242 -18.87 -14.77 0.87
CA ALA A 242 -18.92 -16.17 0.48
C ALA A 242 -17.65 -16.89 0.98
N THR A 243 -17.81 -18.13 1.44
CA THR A 243 -16.71 -19.05 1.76
C THR A 243 -16.87 -20.33 0.94
N ALA A 244 -15.85 -21.18 0.91
CA ALA A 244 -16.00 -22.51 0.33
C ALA A 244 -17.06 -23.30 1.13
N SER A 245 -18.12 -23.75 0.45
CA SER A 245 -19.20 -24.56 1.00
C SER A 245 -19.12 -26.00 0.45
N ASP A 246 -19.70 -26.97 1.17
CA ASP A 246 -19.72 -28.37 0.73
C ASP A 246 -20.55 -28.53 -0.56
N GLU A 247 -20.14 -29.42 -1.48
CA GLU A 247 -20.77 -29.61 -2.80
C GLU A 247 -22.29 -29.88 -2.74
N GLU A 248 -22.77 -30.52 -1.66
CA GLU A 248 -24.22 -30.74 -1.44
C GLU A 248 -24.97 -29.44 -1.13
N VAL A 249 -24.37 -28.52 -0.37
CA VAL A 249 -24.93 -27.20 -0.05
C VAL A 249 -24.89 -26.30 -1.29
N GLN A 250 -23.85 -26.40 -2.11
CA GLN A 250 -23.73 -25.67 -3.39
C GLN A 250 -24.82 -26.05 -4.39
N ALA A 251 -25.15 -27.34 -4.51
CA ALA A 251 -26.19 -27.79 -5.42
C ALA A 251 -27.59 -27.31 -4.98
N GLU A 252 -27.90 -27.37 -3.68
CA GLU A 252 -29.18 -26.88 -3.14
C GLU A 252 -29.31 -25.35 -3.28
N THR A 253 -28.24 -24.60 -2.99
CA THR A 253 -28.23 -23.14 -3.13
C THR A 253 -28.24 -22.68 -4.59
N GLN A 254 -27.56 -23.38 -5.50
CA GLN A 254 -27.67 -23.12 -6.94
C GLN A 254 -29.08 -23.37 -7.45
N GLU A 255 -29.71 -24.50 -7.09
CA GLU A 255 -31.11 -24.75 -7.45
C GLU A 255 -32.04 -23.67 -6.88
N GLU A 256 -31.83 -23.24 -5.63
CA GLU A 256 -32.64 -22.19 -5.01
C GLU A 256 -32.40 -20.82 -5.67
N ALA A 257 -31.15 -20.44 -5.97
CA ALA A 257 -30.79 -19.21 -6.66
C ALA A 257 -31.26 -19.19 -8.13
N GLU A 258 -31.13 -20.29 -8.85
CA GLU A 258 -31.71 -20.46 -10.18
C GLU A 258 -33.23 -20.43 -10.14
N SER A 259 -33.85 -21.01 -9.11
CA SER A 259 -35.30 -20.94 -8.91
C SER A 259 -35.74 -19.50 -8.59
N LEU A 260 -35.00 -18.75 -7.78
CA LEU A 260 -35.23 -17.33 -7.48
C LEU A 260 -35.09 -16.50 -8.77
N ARG A 261 -34.04 -16.72 -9.55
CA ARG A 261 -33.80 -16.09 -10.87
C ARG A 261 -34.90 -16.43 -11.88
N ALA A 262 -35.38 -17.67 -11.87
CA ALA A 262 -36.49 -18.11 -12.71
C ALA A 262 -37.84 -17.52 -12.25
N HIS A 263 -38.06 -17.35 -10.94
CA HIS A 263 -39.28 -16.73 -10.39
C HIS A 263 -39.28 -15.20 -10.50
N ILE A 264 -38.13 -14.56 -10.76
CA ILE A 264 -38.05 -13.14 -11.14
C ILE A 264 -38.52 -12.91 -12.59
N LYS A 265 -38.68 -13.97 -13.40
CA LYS A 265 -39.75 -13.99 -14.42
C LYS A 265 -41.08 -14.31 -13.76
N PHE A 266 -41.59 -13.30 -13.04
CA PHE A 266 -43.01 -13.09 -12.74
C PHE A 266 -43.89 -14.35 -12.60
N GLU A 267 -43.68 -15.20 -11.59
CA GLU A 267 -44.78 -16.00 -11.04
C GLU A 267 -44.65 -16.18 -9.51
N PRO A 268 -45.77 -16.14 -8.75
CA PRO A 268 -45.75 -15.96 -7.30
C PRO A 268 -45.87 -17.30 -6.58
N LYS A 269 -44.97 -17.59 -5.64
CA LYS A 269 -45.31 -18.50 -4.54
C LYS A 269 -44.81 -18.01 -3.18
N THR A 270 -45.70 -18.26 -2.24
CA THR A 270 -45.82 -17.84 -0.86
C THR A 270 -44.85 -18.56 0.07
N SER A 271 -44.28 -17.83 1.03
CA SER A 271 -43.93 -18.38 2.33
C SER A 271 -43.98 -17.30 3.41
N ASP A 272 -44.67 -17.64 4.49
CA ASP A 272 -44.96 -16.82 5.67
C ASP A 272 -43.70 -16.51 6.49
N PRO A 273 -43.52 -15.27 6.97
CA PRO A 273 -42.73 -15.01 8.15
C PRO A 273 -43.65 -14.83 9.36
N LYS A 274 -43.52 -15.76 10.31
CA LYS A 274 -43.76 -15.45 11.73
C LYS A 274 -42.75 -14.39 12.14
N GLN A 275 -43.21 -13.28 12.71
CA GLN A 275 -42.44 -12.62 13.75
C GLN A 275 -43.34 -11.94 14.78
N GLU A 276 -42.73 -11.84 15.95
CA GLU A 276 -43.33 -11.69 17.26
C GLU A 276 -43.81 -10.27 17.54
N LYS A 277 -44.80 -10.19 18.43
CA LYS A 277 -45.40 -8.95 18.89
C LYS A 277 -44.68 -8.45 20.13
N ILE A 278 -44.06 -7.27 20.03
CA ILE A 278 -43.93 -6.36 21.18
C ILE A 278 -45.23 -5.56 21.29
N SER A 279 -46.01 -5.83 22.34
CA SER A 279 -47.21 -5.07 22.71
C SER A 279 -46.93 -4.33 24.01
N GLN A 280 -46.94 -2.99 23.94
CA GLN A 280 -47.23 -2.18 25.11
C GLN A 280 -48.65 -2.48 25.61
N ASN A 281 -48.86 -2.61 26.92
CA ASN A 281 -50.11 -2.15 27.53
C ASN A 281 -50.02 -1.84 29.03
N THR A 282 -50.40 -0.60 29.32
CA THR A 282 -51.23 -0.08 30.42
C THR A 282 -51.40 -0.84 31.75
N LYS A 283 -50.83 -0.20 32.80
CA LYS A 283 -51.29 -0.04 34.19
C LYS A 283 -51.88 -1.26 34.93
N THR A 284 -51.10 -1.74 35.91
CA THR A 284 -51.64 -2.21 37.20
C THR A 284 -50.94 -1.47 38.35
N ASN A 285 -51.75 -1.06 39.32
CA ASN A 285 -51.34 -0.27 40.48
C ASN A 285 -51.00 -1.24 41.61
N VAL A 286 -49.76 -1.23 42.11
CA VAL A 286 -49.40 -1.86 43.38
C VAL A 286 -48.51 -0.90 44.16
N ASN A 287 -48.99 -0.55 45.35
CA ASN A 287 -48.35 0.33 46.31
C ASN A 287 -47.22 -0.47 47.00
N ILE A 288 -45.97 -0.06 46.81
CA ILE A 288 -44.82 -0.63 47.52
C ILE A 288 -44.09 0.53 48.22
N GLU A 289 -43.89 0.36 49.53
CA GLU A 289 -43.22 1.31 50.42
C GLU A 289 -41.79 1.60 49.94
N LYS A 290 -41.45 2.89 49.82
CA LYS A 290 -40.12 3.38 49.48
C LYS A 290 -39.17 3.21 50.65
N VAL A 291 -38.14 2.39 50.48
CA VAL A 291 -36.89 2.48 51.25
C VAL A 291 -35.95 3.38 50.46
N GLU A 292 -35.65 4.57 51.00
CA GLU A 292 -34.62 5.45 50.45
C GLU A 292 -33.22 4.90 50.77
N ALA A 293 -32.52 4.41 49.76
CA ALA A 293 -31.07 4.22 49.80
C ALA A 293 -30.46 4.97 48.60
N MET A 294 -29.79 6.09 48.87
CA MET A 294 -28.97 6.80 47.89
C MET A 294 -27.70 5.98 47.66
N MET A 295 -27.57 5.33 46.50
CA MET A 295 -26.30 4.79 46.02
C MET A 295 -25.82 5.60 44.82
N ARG A 296 -24.53 5.94 44.83
CA ARG A 296 -23.82 6.69 43.79
C ARG A 296 -23.40 5.71 42.69
N ILE A 297 -23.56 6.09 41.43
CA ILE A 297 -23.19 5.28 40.26
C ILE A 297 -21.70 5.49 40.02
N GLU A 298 -20.91 4.41 39.97
CA GLU A 298 -19.47 4.47 39.73
C GLU A 298 -19.10 3.92 38.35
N ASN A 299 -19.91 3.02 37.76
CA ASN A 299 -19.68 2.44 36.44
C ASN A 299 -20.97 2.39 35.60
N ILE A 300 -20.81 2.39 34.26
CA ILE A 300 -21.94 2.31 33.31
C ILE A 300 -22.73 0.99 33.43
N THR A 301 -22.08 -0.06 33.93
CA THR A 301 -22.67 -1.38 34.22
C THR A 301 -23.62 -1.37 35.41
N ASP A 302 -23.59 -0.32 36.24
CA ASP A 302 -24.47 -0.17 37.40
C ASP A 302 -25.85 0.38 37.00
N ILE A 303 -26.02 0.75 35.72
CA ILE A 303 -27.28 1.18 35.11
C ILE A 303 -27.99 -0.04 34.51
N THR A 304 -28.74 -0.75 35.35
CA THR A 304 -29.65 -1.83 34.94
C THR A 304 -31.11 -1.38 35.00
N ASP A 305 -32.02 -2.11 34.34
CA ASP A 305 -33.47 -1.83 34.37
C ASP A 305 -34.07 -1.80 35.78
N GLU A 306 -33.48 -2.53 36.74
CA GLU A 306 -33.85 -2.49 38.17
C GLU A 306 -33.26 -1.26 38.90
N SER A 307 -32.04 -0.86 38.55
CA SER A 307 -31.35 0.31 39.10
C SER A 307 -32.03 1.63 38.65
N LEU A 308 -32.50 1.69 37.40
CA LEU A 308 -33.24 2.83 36.84
C LEU A 308 -34.59 3.10 37.54
N GLN A 309 -35.18 2.10 38.20
CA GLN A 309 -36.42 2.28 38.97
C GLN A 309 -36.19 2.89 40.36
N THR A 310 -34.96 2.81 40.89
CA THR A 310 -34.62 3.19 42.27
C THR A 310 -33.71 4.42 42.35
N LEU A 311 -32.93 4.71 41.31
CA LEU A 311 -32.02 5.86 41.25
C LEU A 311 -32.74 7.18 40.95
N LYS A 312 -32.32 8.27 41.63
CA LYS A 312 -32.79 9.63 41.32
C LYS A 312 -32.13 10.11 40.02
N ALA A 313 -32.92 10.65 39.09
CA ALA A 313 -32.45 11.16 37.80
C ALA A 313 -31.29 12.19 37.91
N SER A 314 -31.18 12.88 39.05
CA SER A 314 -30.06 13.80 39.34
C SER A 314 -28.70 13.11 39.41
N ALA A 315 -28.61 11.89 39.95
CA ALA A 315 -27.35 11.15 40.07
C ALA A 315 -26.85 10.60 38.73
N ILE A 316 -27.78 10.23 37.84
CA ILE A 316 -27.47 9.82 36.47
C ILE A 316 -27.00 11.03 35.65
N HIS A 317 -27.67 12.18 35.80
CA HIS A 317 -27.28 13.40 35.10
C HIS A 317 -25.88 13.89 35.49
N GLU A 318 -25.54 13.84 36.78
CA GLU A 318 -24.23 14.24 37.30
C GLU A 318 -23.11 13.33 36.78
N TYR A 319 -23.33 12.00 36.79
CA TYR A 319 -22.38 11.02 36.23
C TYR A 319 -22.16 11.19 34.72
N ILE A 320 -23.24 11.41 33.95
CA ILE A 320 -23.15 11.66 32.50
C ILE A 320 -22.38 12.96 32.24
N GLN A 321 -22.63 14.01 33.01
CA GLN A 321 -21.93 15.28 32.86
C GLN A 321 -20.43 15.17 33.18
N GLU A 322 -20.08 14.46 34.26
CA GLU A 322 -18.69 14.22 34.65
C GLU A 322 -17.96 13.33 33.63
N SER A 323 -18.59 12.24 33.19
CA SER A 323 -18.02 11.35 32.15
C SER A 323 -17.85 12.05 30.80
N LEU A 324 -18.80 12.92 30.41
CA LEU A 324 -18.70 13.68 29.16
C LEU A 324 -17.59 14.74 29.25
N LYS A 325 -17.41 15.34 30.43
CA LYS A 325 -16.33 16.29 30.69
C LYS A 325 -14.97 15.60 30.65
N ASP A 326 -14.82 14.47 31.33
CA ASP A 326 -13.58 13.69 31.33
C ASP A 326 -13.23 13.17 29.93
N ALA A 327 -14.22 12.71 29.17
CA ALA A 327 -14.01 12.31 27.77
C ALA A 327 -13.58 13.48 26.89
N SER A 328 -14.12 14.68 27.11
CA SER A 328 -13.76 15.90 26.38
C SER A 328 -12.35 16.38 26.74
N GLU A 329 -11.97 16.37 28.02
CA GLU A 329 -10.63 16.71 28.49
C GLU A 329 -9.60 15.71 27.96
N LYS A 330 -9.91 14.41 27.98
CA LYS A 330 -9.05 13.37 27.40
C LYS A 330 -8.88 13.53 25.89
N PHE A 331 -9.96 13.78 25.16
CA PHE A 331 -9.90 13.99 23.71
C PHE A 331 -9.07 15.22 23.34
N THR A 332 -9.21 16.33 24.09
CA THR A 332 -8.40 17.53 23.86
C THR A 332 -6.92 17.31 24.15
N SER A 333 -6.59 16.58 25.23
CA SER A 333 -5.20 16.19 25.54
C SER A 333 -4.61 15.28 24.46
N GLU A 334 -5.31 14.23 24.06
CA GLU A 334 -4.82 13.29 23.02
C GLU A 334 -4.69 13.96 21.65
N LYS A 335 -5.58 14.90 21.32
CA LYS A 335 -5.48 15.68 20.09
C LYS A 335 -4.23 16.56 20.10
N GLN A 336 -3.95 17.23 21.22
CA GLN A 336 -2.78 18.09 21.36
C GLN A 336 -1.48 17.29 21.28
N GLU A 337 -1.39 16.15 21.99
CA GLU A 337 -0.23 15.25 21.90
C GLU A 337 0.03 14.76 20.46
N LYS A 338 -1.03 14.46 19.71
CA LYS A 338 -0.90 14.05 18.30
C LYS A 338 -0.51 15.20 17.38
N GLU A 339 -1.02 16.41 17.60
CA GLU A 339 -0.62 17.60 16.84
C GLU A 339 0.86 17.94 17.11
N ASP A 340 1.31 17.87 18.35
CA ASP A 340 2.71 18.10 18.74
C ASP A 340 3.63 17.03 18.11
N ALA A 341 3.25 15.75 18.18
CA ALA A 341 4.01 14.66 17.55
C ALA A 341 4.06 14.78 16.02
N LEU A 342 2.99 15.25 15.38
CA LEU A 342 2.96 15.53 13.93
C LEU A 342 3.88 16.69 13.56
N SER A 343 3.94 17.74 14.38
CA SER A 343 4.86 18.86 14.18
C SER A 343 6.31 18.40 14.28
N GLU A 344 6.66 17.66 15.33
CA GLU A 344 8.01 17.13 15.53
C GLU A 344 8.43 16.18 14.40
N THR A 345 7.55 15.29 13.97
CA THR A 345 7.81 14.38 12.84
C THR A 345 8.04 15.16 11.54
N ARG A 346 7.30 16.25 11.33
CA ARG A 346 7.44 17.09 10.15
C ARG A 346 8.78 17.84 10.14
N GLU A 347 9.21 18.36 11.28
CA GLU A 347 10.51 19.00 11.45
C GLU A 347 11.67 18.00 11.22
N GLN A 348 11.57 16.80 11.80
CA GLN A 348 12.55 15.74 11.58
C GLN A 348 12.62 15.35 10.09
N HIS A 349 11.46 15.23 9.42
CA HIS A 349 11.42 14.90 7.99
C HIS A 349 12.08 15.99 7.13
N GLU A 350 11.84 17.27 7.44
CA GLU A 350 12.47 18.38 6.71
C GLU A 350 14.00 18.41 6.94
N SER A 351 14.47 18.07 8.14
CA SER A 351 15.90 17.93 8.44
C SER A 351 16.53 16.77 7.66
N LEU A 352 15.89 15.60 7.67
CA LEU A 352 16.34 14.41 6.95
C LEU A 352 16.42 14.63 5.44
N VAL A 353 15.47 15.36 4.85
CA VAL A 353 15.50 15.70 3.43
C VAL A 353 16.70 16.60 3.10
N LYS A 354 17.00 17.60 3.94
CA LYS A 354 18.18 18.46 3.75
C LYS A 354 19.49 17.69 3.87
N GLU A 355 19.59 16.77 4.84
CA GLU A 355 20.77 15.90 4.99
C GLU A 355 20.93 14.96 3.80
N HIS A 356 19.83 14.36 3.33
CA HIS A 356 19.85 13.47 2.16
C HIS A 356 20.30 14.21 0.89
N ASP A 357 19.81 15.42 0.65
CA ASP A 357 20.22 16.23 -0.50
C ASP A 357 21.71 16.62 -0.41
N SER A 358 22.21 16.94 0.78
CA SER A 358 23.63 17.21 1.01
C SER A 358 24.49 15.98 0.75
N LEU A 359 24.13 14.83 1.31
CA LEU A 359 24.84 13.55 1.12
C LEU A 359 24.85 13.13 -0.35
N LYS A 360 23.75 13.34 -1.07
CA LYS A 360 23.67 13.05 -2.50
C LYS A 360 24.63 13.91 -3.31
N ALA A 361 24.70 15.21 -3.02
CA ALA A 361 25.65 16.11 -3.68
C ALA A 361 27.11 15.74 -3.40
N GLU A 362 27.43 15.35 -2.16
CA GLU A 362 28.75 14.85 -1.80
C GLU A 362 29.10 13.54 -2.54
N LEU A 363 28.15 12.60 -2.63
CA LEU A 363 28.33 11.34 -3.34
C LEU A 363 28.61 11.57 -4.84
N GLU A 364 27.84 12.46 -5.48
CA GLU A 364 28.05 12.83 -6.89
C GLU A 364 29.44 13.44 -7.09
N SER A 365 29.89 14.32 -6.19
CA SER A 365 31.24 14.89 -6.24
C SER A 365 32.35 13.85 -6.06
N VAL A 366 32.18 12.91 -5.12
CA VAL A 366 33.14 11.81 -4.90
C VAL A 366 33.20 10.89 -6.12
N GLN A 367 32.05 10.58 -6.73
CA GLN A 367 31.99 9.76 -7.93
C GLN A 367 32.72 10.41 -9.11
N GLU A 368 32.55 11.72 -9.30
CA GLU A 368 33.27 12.47 -10.34
C GLU A 368 34.78 12.45 -10.11
N LYS A 369 35.24 12.73 -8.88
CA LYS A 369 36.66 12.65 -8.51
C LYS A 369 37.24 11.25 -8.72
N LEU A 370 36.48 10.21 -8.40
CA LEU A 370 36.91 8.82 -8.56
C LEU A 370 37.05 8.45 -10.04
N ASN A 371 36.15 8.91 -10.90
CA ASN A 371 36.24 8.69 -12.35
C ASN A 371 37.48 9.37 -12.95
N VAL A 372 37.75 10.63 -12.54
CA VAL A 372 38.95 11.35 -12.97
C VAL A 372 40.21 10.63 -12.50
N LEU A 373 40.28 10.22 -11.24
CA LEU A 373 41.44 9.53 -10.69
C LEU A 373 41.68 8.16 -11.36
N ASN A 374 40.62 7.43 -11.68
CA ASN A 374 40.73 6.17 -12.40
C ASN A 374 41.23 6.37 -13.84
N ALA A 375 40.76 7.40 -14.54
CA ALA A 375 41.25 7.74 -15.87
C ALA A 375 42.74 8.11 -15.83
N GLU A 376 43.15 8.97 -14.90
CA GLU A 376 44.56 9.36 -14.71
C GLU A 376 45.44 8.15 -14.34
N LYS A 377 44.93 7.25 -13.49
CA LYS A 377 45.66 6.02 -13.12
C LYS A 377 45.88 5.09 -14.32
N VAL A 378 44.89 4.97 -15.21
CA VAL A 378 45.02 4.17 -16.44
C VAL A 378 46.05 4.80 -17.38
N GLU A 379 46.00 6.12 -17.59
CA GLU A 379 46.98 6.83 -18.42
C GLU A 379 48.40 6.72 -17.85
N ARG A 380 48.56 6.89 -16.53
CA ARG A 380 49.84 6.75 -15.85
C ARG A 380 50.39 5.33 -15.94
N ALA A 381 49.55 4.31 -15.76
CA ALA A 381 49.95 2.91 -15.90
C ALA A 381 50.37 2.58 -17.34
N GLN A 382 49.65 3.09 -18.34
CA GLN A 382 50.01 2.92 -19.76
C GLN A 382 51.34 3.60 -20.09
N LEU A 383 51.57 4.82 -19.58
CA LEU A 383 52.82 5.54 -19.78
C LEU A 383 54.01 4.83 -19.11
N GLU A 384 53.83 4.35 -17.88
CA GLU A 384 54.86 3.59 -17.17
C GLU A 384 55.19 2.28 -17.88
N GLN A 385 54.16 1.53 -18.33
CA GLN A 385 54.34 0.30 -19.07
C GLN A 385 55.04 0.56 -20.42
N PHE A 386 54.70 1.65 -21.11
CA PHE A 386 55.39 2.08 -22.33
C PHE A 386 56.87 2.39 -22.08
N ASN A 387 57.17 3.16 -21.02
CA ASN A 387 58.54 3.52 -20.65
C ASN A 387 59.37 2.28 -20.27
N GLN A 388 58.80 1.34 -19.53
CA GLN A 388 59.45 0.07 -19.19
C GLN A 388 59.75 -0.76 -20.44
N ARG A 389 58.83 -0.80 -21.41
CA ARG A 389 59.04 -1.48 -22.69
C ARG A 389 60.14 -0.80 -23.51
N MET A 390 60.16 0.52 -23.62
CA MET A 390 61.25 1.24 -24.30
C MET A 390 62.61 0.98 -23.65
N ALA A 391 62.68 1.07 -22.32
CA ALA A 391 63.90 0.85 -21.57
C ALA A 391 64.47 -0.57 -21.78
N SER A 392 63.60 -1.59 -21.85
CA SER A 392 64.04 -2.98 -22.08
C SER A 392 64.58 -3.22 -23.49
N PHE A 393 64.17 -2.42 -24.48
CA PHE A 393 64.74 -2.44 -25.83
C PHE A 393 66.09 -1.70 -25.88
N ASP A 394 66.20 -0.52 -25.24
CA ASP A 394 67.46 0.24 -25.16
C ASP A 394 68.55 -0.50 -24.36
N GLU A 395 68.16 -1.32 -23.37
CA GLU A 395 69.10 -2.16 -22.60
C GLU A 395 69.63 -3.34 -23.44
N ARG A 396 68.80 -3.92 -24.31
CA ARG A 396 69.15 -5.13 -25.09
C ARG A 396 69.84 -4.84 -26.42
N TYR A 397 69.55 -3.70 -27.05
CA TYR A 397 69.97 -3.40 -28.41
C TYR A 397 70.61 -2.02 -28.53
N ASP A 398 71.58 -1.87 -29.43
CA ASP A 398 72.15 -0.57 -29.79
C ASP A 398 71.27 0.11 -30.86
N LEU A 399 70.34 0.95 -30.41
CA LEU A 399 69.29 1.57 -31.21
C LEU A 399 69.63 3.02 -31.58
N THR A 400 69.45 3.38 -32.86
CA THR A 400 69.55 4.78 -33.27
C THR A 400 68.26 5.54 -32.95
N ASP A 401 68.30 6.87 -33.04
CA ASP A 401 67.13 7.70 -32.78
C ASP A 401 65.97 7.42 -33.77
N GLU A 402 66.29 7.05 -35.02
CA GLU A 402 65.29 6.57 -35.98
C GLU A 402 64.66 5.23 -35.57
N ASP A 403 65.47 4.30 -35.05
CA ASP A 403 64.98 3.00 -34.58
C ASP A 403 64.04 3.18 -33.37
N ARG A 404 64.45 3.99 -32.39
CA ARG A 404 63.62 4.33 -31.21
C ARG A 404 62.30 4.96 -31.61
N LYS A 405 62.30 5.84 -32.62
CA LYS A 405 61.08 6.49 -33.11
C LYS A 405 60.11 5.51 -33.74
N VAL A 406 60.61 4.52 -34.48
CA VAL A 406 59.77 3.46 -35.08
C VAL A 406 59.24 2.52 -34.01
N LEU A 407 60.08 2.08 -33.07
CA LEU A 407 59.67 1.22 -31.96
C LEU A 407 58.62 1.91 -31.08
N ALA A 408 58.87 3.16 -30.67
CA ALA A 408 57.93 3.96 -29.89
C ALA A 408 56.55 4.06 -30.56
N ALA A 409 56.49 4.26 -31.88
CA ALA A 409 55.23 4.32 -32.61
C ALA A 409 54.50 2.97 -32.67
N GLN A 410 55.24 1.85 -32.64
CA GLN A 410 54.68 0.51 -32.76
C GLN A 410 54.26 -0.09 -31.42
N ILE A 411 54.91 0.27 -30.31
CA ILE A 411 54.64 -0.32 -28.98
C ILE A 411 53.65 0.48 -28.13
N LYS A 412 53.31 1.71 -28.53
CA LYS A 412 52.48 2.66 -27.78
C LYS A 412 51.11 2.10 -27.37
N ASP A 413 50.46 1.36 -28.27
CA ASP A 413 49.07 0.92 -28.10
C ASP A 413 48.94 -0.62 -28.06
N LEU A 414 50.03 -1.35 -27.77
CA LEU A 414 50.01 -2.82 -27.74
C LEU A 414 49.52 -3.37 -26.40
N SER A 415 48.65 -4.37 -26.45
CA SER A 415 48.33 -5.20 -25.28
C SER A 415 49.55 -6.01 -24.83
N GLU A 416 49.49 -6.60 -23.63
CA GLU A 416 50.60 -7.39 -23.08
C GLU A 416 50.92 -8.64 -23.93
N ASP A 417 49.89 -9.33 -24.42
CA ASP A 417 50.04 -10.48 -25.32
C ASP A 417 50.62 -10.07 -26.68
N GLN A 418 50.13 -8.94 -27.23
CA GLN A 418 50.62 -8.41 -28.50
C GLN A 418 52.06 -7.92 -28.38
N PHE A 419 52.42 -7.34 -27.24
CA PHE A 419 53.77 -6.92 -26.94
C PHE A 419 54.71 -8.13 -26.83
N THR A 420 54.29 -9.21 -26.18
CA THR A 420 55.12 -10.42 -26.06
C THR A 420 55.43 -11.00 -27.44
N SER A 421 54.43 -11.13 -28.31
CA SER A 421 54.67 -11.57 -29.70
C SER A 421 55.52 -10.58 -30.50
N TYR A 422 55.35 -9.28 -30.26
CA TYR A 422 56.16 -8.25 -30.90
C TYR A 422 57.62 -8.32 -30.45
N ASP A 423 57.87 -8.53 -29.15
CA ASP A 423 59.20 -8.67 -28.56
C ASP A 423 59.96 -9.87 -29.13
N GLU A 424 59.28 -11.01 -29.25
CA GLU A 424 59.84 -12.22 -29.88
C GLU A 424 60.24 -11.97 -31.34
N ASN A 425 59.36 -11.33 -32.12
CA ASN A 425 59.64 -10.99 -33.52
C ASN A 425 60.80 -10.00 -33.64
N MET A 426 60.83 -8.97 -32.79
CA MET A 426 61.84 -7.95 -32.83
C MET A 426 63.20 -8.46 -32.38
N SER A 427 63.24 -9.43 -31.45
CA SER A 427 64.48 -10.12 -31.06
C SER A 427 65.13 -10.85 -32.24
N VAL A 428 64.35 -11.43 -33.15
CA VAL A 428 64.88 -12.05 -34.37
C VAL A 428 65.40 -10.98 -35.34
N LEU A 429 64.63 -9.91 -35.55
CA LEU A 429 64.96 -8.85 -36.52
C LEU A 429 66.17 -8.00 -36.09
N LEU A 430 66.31 -7.75 -34.79
CA LEU A 430 67.40 -6.94 -34.21
C LEU A 430 68.58 -7.77 -33.71
N SER A 431 68.61 -9.08 -33.98
CA SER A 431 69.71 -9.98 -33.58
C SER A 431 71.11 -9.50 -34.01
N SER A 432 71.21 -8.71 -35.09
CA SER A 432 72.48 -8.09 -35.54
C SER A 432 72.92 -6.84 -34.76
N LYS A 433 72.04 -6.30 -33.91
CA LYS A 433 72.22 -5.11 -33.08
C LYS A 433 72.17 -5.42 -31.58
N GLU A 434 72.16 -6.70 -31.20
CA GLU A 434 72.24 -7.10 -29.79
C GLU A 434 73.55 -6.63 -29.17
N LYS A 435 73.47 -5.94 -28.03
CA LYS A 435 74.65 -5.51 -27.29
C LYS A 435 75.44 -6.73 -26.81
N GLY A 436 76.75 -6.75 -27.04
CA GLY A 436 77.61 -7.85 -26.61
C GLY A 436 77.79 -7.90 -25.09
N LYS A 437 78.06 -9.07 -24.51
CA LYS A 437 78.29 -9.23 -23.04
C LYS A 437 79.43 -8.38 -22.46
N GLU A 438 80.31 -7.81 -23.30
CA GLU A 438 81.35 -6.85 -22.86
C GLU A 438 80.85 -5.40 -22.81
N GLU A 439 79.93 -4.98 -23.68
CA GLU A 439 79.38 -3.60 -23.71
C GLU A 439 78.38 -3.34 -22.56
N ILE A 440 77.66 -4.38 -22.11
CA ILE A 440 76.71 -4.30 -20.97
C ILE A 440 77.42 -3.91 -19.66
N LYS A 441 78.75 -4.05 -19.54
CA LYS A 441 79.49 -3.61 -18.35
C LYS A 441 80.01 -2.16 -18.44
N GLU A 442 80.21 -1.64 -19.64
CA GLU A 442 80.81 -0.31 -19.84
C GLU A 442 79.75 0.81 -19.73
N GLU A 443 78.50 0.52 -20.08
CA GLU A 443 77.39 1.50 -20.05
C GLU A 443 76.77 1.69 -18.64
N VAL A 444 76.93 0.71 -17.73
CA VAL A 444 76.41 0.77 -16.35
C VAL A 444 77.22 1.74 -15.46
N GLU A 445 78.47 2.07 -15.83
CA GLU A 445 79.24 3.13 -15.15
C GLU A 445 78.99 4.53 -15.73
N ALA A 446 78.27 4.67 -16.84
CA ALA A 446 78.19 5.94 -17.59
C ALA A 446 76.80 6.61 -17.66
N SER A 447 75.75 6.05 -17.06
CA SER A 447 74.40 6.66 -17.09
C SER A 447 73.74 6.73 -15.71
N THR A 448 74.14 7.72 -14.93
CA THR A 448 73.26 8.33 -13.91
C THR A 448 72.22 9.19 -14.61
N PRO A 449 70.91 8.87 -14.58
CA PRO A 449 69.87 9.76 -15.08
C PRO A 449 69.40 10.64 -13.92
N GLU A 450 70.25 11.60 -13.53
CA GLU A 450 69.87 12.67 -12.59
C GLU A 450 69.34 13.93 -13.31
N GLU A 451 69.31 13.98 -14.65
CA GLU A 451 69.13 15.24 -15.39
C GLU A 451 67.91 15.31 -16.34
N VAL A 452 66.82 14.58 -16.07
CA VAL A 452 65.54 14.79 -16.79
C VAL A 452 64.33 14.94 -15.85
N VAL A 453 64.55 14.89 -14.53
CA VAL A 453 63.47 15.13 -13.53
C VAL A 453 63.54 16.53 -12.93
N GLU A 454 64.69 17.22 -12.95
CA GLU A 454 64.81 18.57 -12.35
C GLU A 454 64.12 19.68 -13.17
N THR A 455 64.02 19.58 -14.50
CA THR A 455 63.38 20.62 -15.32
C THR A 455 61.84 20.55 -15.37
N ALA A 456 61.23 19.49 -14.85
CA ALA A 456 59.78 19.40 -14.66
C ALA A 456 59.33 19.81 -13.25
N VAL A 457 60.25 19.88 -12.29
CA VAL A 457 59.96 20.29 -10.89
C VAL A 457 60.18 21.79 -10.66
N GLU A 458 60.93 22.49 -11.51
CA GLU A 458 61.22 23.94 -11.37
C GLU A 458 60.16 24.91 -11.94
N ASN A 459 59.11 24.44 -12.64
CA ASN A 459 58.03 25.30 -13.15
C ASN A 459 56.68 25.18 -12.41
N ALA A 460 56.64 24.51 -11.27
CA ALA A 460 55.48 24.56 -10.38
C ALA A 460 55.69 25.69 -9.36
N GLU A 461 55.13 26.86 -9.67
CA GLU A 461 55.05 27.98 -8.74
C GLU A 461 54.32 27.54 -7.46
N VAL A 462 54.98 27.78 -6.34
CA VAL A 462 54.49 27.51 -4.99
C VAL A 462 53.38 28.51 -4.67
N ASP A 463 52.17 28.03 -4.42
CA ASP A 463 51.25 28.70 -3.50
C ASP A 463 50.99 27.80 -2.30
N LYS A 464 51.42 28.28 -1.13
CA LYS A 464 51.30 27.64 0.18
C LYS A 464 49.93 27.97 0.76
N GLU A 465 49.15 26.95 1.11
CA GLU A 465 48.38 26.99 2.36
C GLU A 465 48.52 25.67 3.13
N THR A 466 48.54 25.83 4.45
CA THR A 466 49.17 24.99 5.46
C THR A 466 48.22 23.97 6.09
N VAL A 467 48.69 22.74 6.35
CA VAL A 467 48.11 21.86 7.38
C VAL A 467 49.25 21.16 8.14
N PRO A 468 49.24 21.10 9.49
CA PRO A 468 50.45 20.85 10.29
C PRO A 468 50.82 19.37 10.46
N VAL A 469 52.10 19.17 10.80
CA VAL A 469 52.83 17.93 11.08
C VAL A 469 52.40 17.24 12.39
N SER A 470 52.30 15.89 12.39
CA SER A 470 52.61 14.99 13.53
C SER A 470 52.53 13.51 13.08
N ALA A 471 53.64 12.81 12.82
CA ALA A 471 54.38 11.86 13.69
C ALA A 471 54.23 10.38 13.22
N PRO A 472 55.20 9.48 13.51
CA PRO A 472 55.41 8.24 12.75
C PRO A 472 54.54 7.05 13.21
N ALA A 473 54.34 6.10 12.29
CA ALA A 473 53.47 4.93 12.43
C ALA A 473 53.97 3.91 13.48
N GLU A 474 53.10 3.60 14.46
CA GLU A 474 53.14 2.34 15.23
C GLU A 474 52.22 1.32 14.55
N ASP A 475 52.68 0.07 14.43
CA ASP A 475 51.87 -1.03 13.91
C ASP A 475 50.69 -1.34 14.86
N PRO A 476 49.45 -1.47 14.35
CA PRO A 476 48.27 -1.64 15.17
C PRO A 476 48.24 -3.00 15.89
N SER A 477 47.72 -2.97 17.12
CA SER A 477 47.68 -4.13 18.01
C SER A 477 46.69 -5.20 17.53
N ILE A 478 46.84 -6.44 18.02
CA ILE A 478 46.00 -7.59 17.65
C ILE A 478 44.49 -7.29 17.85
N THR A 479 44.15 -6.46 18.84
CA THR A 479 42.78 -6.04 19.14
C THR A 479 42.13 -5.20 18.03
N GLU A 480 42.91 -4.31 17.36
CA GLU A 480 42.43 -3.49 16.25
C GLU A 480 42.29 -4.29 14.94
N LYS A 481 43.10 -5.34 14.77
CA LYS A 481 42.95 -6.27 13.63
C LYS A 481 41.66 -7.09 13.71
N TYR A 482 41.26 -7.54 14.90
CA TYR A 482 40.01 -8.30 15.06
C TYR A 482 38.76 -7.41 15.01
N SER A 483 38.82 -6.16 15.45
CA SER A 483 37.74 -5.18 15.26
C SER A 483 37.43 -4.93 13.77
N LYS A 484 38.44 -4.91 12.89
CA LYS A 484 38.25 -4.75 11.44
C LYS A 484 37.70 -5.99 10.73
N ALA A 485 37.90 -7.20 11.29
CA ALA A 485 37.44 -8.46 10.68
C ALA A 485 35.98 -8.82 11.00
N PHE A 486 35.36 -8.18 11.99
CA PHE A 486 33.96 -8.40 12.38
C PHE A 486 33.08 -7.17 12.19
N ASN A 487 33.56 -6.17 11.43
CA ASN A 487 32.78 -5.00 11.07
C ASN A 487 31.73 -5.38 10.02
N ILE A 488 30.52 -4.81 10.14
CA ILE A 488 29.31 -5.29 9.46
C ILE A 488 29.35 -5.16 7.92
N ASP A 489 30.36 -4.46 7.40
CA ASP A 489 30.63 -4.28 5.96
C ASP A 489 31.21 -5.54 5.26
N GLN A 490 31.46 -6.65 5.98
CA GLN A 490 31.92 -7.92 5.39
C GLN A 490 30.83 -9.00 5.24
N PHE A 491 29.58 -8.71 5.60
CA PHE A 491 28.47 -9.64 5.39
C PHE A 491 27.57 -9.13 4.24
N ASP A 492 27.69 -9.76 3.07
CA ASP A 492 26.76 -9.57 1.96
C ASP A 492 25.37 -10.11 2.33
N ILE A 493 24.48 -9.23 2.79
CA ILE A 493 23.05 -9.54 2.90
C ILE A 493 22.45 -9.24 1.52
N LYS A 494 22.16 -10.28 0.74
CA LYS A 494 21.37 -10.16 -0.48
C LYS A 494 19.96 -9.68 -0.12
N MET A 495 19.57 -8.51 -0.63
CA MET A 495 18.17 -8.19 -0.95
C MET A 495 17.94 -8.35 -2.43
#